data_AF-A0AAP1WEH3-F1
#
_entry.id   AF-A0AAP1WEH3-F1
#
_cell.length_a   1.000
_cell.length_b   1.000
_cell.length_c   1.000
_cell.angle_alpha   90.00
_cell.angle_beta   90.00
_cell.angle_gamma   90.00
#
_symmetry.space_group_name_H-M   'P 1'
#
loop_
_entity.id
_entity.type
_entity.pdbx_description
1 polymer ?
#
loop_
_entity_poly.entity_id
_entity_poly.type
_entity_poly.pdbx_seq_one_letter_code
_entity_poly.pdbx_strand_id
1 'polypeptide(L)'
;MKNSKAFYRSALATAIVMALSAPAFAAYTAVSTDPVTLNKYKTTLDQDVVINNTADKQITAVTINAANEDLNVTFAGHDITTESTADKKFVEGVKVSGNKNVVINATDSTITAQGEGTYVRTAMVIDSTGDVVVNGGNFVAKNEKGSATGISLEATTGNNLTLNGTTINAQGNKSYSNGSTAIFAQKGNLLLGFDGDATDNITLADSNIINGGIETIVTAGNKTGIHTVNLNIKDGSVIGAA
;
A
#
# COMPACT_ATOMS: atom_id res chain seq x y z
N MET A 1 -11.99 49.09 -48.03
CA MET A 1 -12.43 48.27 -49.17
C MET A 1 -11.22 47.82 -50.00
N LYS A 2 -10.85 46.54 -49.91
CA LYS A 2 -10.15 45.81 -50.99
C LYS A 2 -10.74 44.41 -51.04
N ASN A 3 -11.04 44.01 -52.27
CA ASN A 3 -11.93 42.92 -52.68
C ASN A 3 -11.46 41.52 -52.28
N SER A 4 -12.48 40.69 -52.07
CA SER A 4 -12.46 39.23 -51.99
C SER A 4 -12.06 38.56 -53.31
N LYS A 5 -11.55 37.33 -53.22
CA LYS A 5 -12.10 36.12 -53.85
C LYS A 5 -11.43 34.87 -53.27
N ALA A 6 -12.23 34.03 -52.63
CA ALA A 6 -11.90 32.67 -52.21
C ALA A 6 -11.88 31.72 -53.42
N PHE A 7 -11.19 30.58 -53.31
CA PHE A 7 -11.72 29.27 -53.75
C PHE A 7 -10.95 28.12 -53.05
N TYR A 8 -11.74 27.13 -52.61
CA TYR A 8 -11.43 25.96 -51.80
C TYR A 8 -11.00 24.73 -52.64
N ARG A 9 -10.59 23.66 -51.92
CA ARG A 9 -10.53 22.20 -52.29
C ARG A 9 -9.19 21.75 -52.90
N SER A 10 -8.58 20.60 -52.62
CA SER A 10 -8.91 19.40 -51.82
C SER A 10 -7.73 18.42 -51.88
N ALA A 11 -7.66 17.52 -50.89
CA ALA A 11 -7.19 16.12 -50.99
C ALA A 11 -5.69 15.83 -51.25
N LEU A 12 -5.07 15.06 -50.34
CA LEU A 12 -4.78 13.63 -50.53
C LEU A 12 -3.41 13.20 -49.95
N ALA A 13 -3.48 12.22 -49.04
CA ALA A 13 -2.51 11.17 -48.73
C ALA A 13 -1.09 11.55 -48.24
N THR A 14 -0.84 11.30 -46.95
CA THR A 14 0.46 10.78 -46.52
C THR A 14 0.22 9.42 -45.88
N ALA A 15 0.22 8.39 -46.73
CA ALA A 15 0.46 7.02 -46.32
C ALA A 15 1.96 6.77 -46.47
N ILE A 16 2.68 6.68 -45.35
CA ILE A 16 3.95 5.97 -45.28
C ILE A 16 3.85 5.05 -44.06
N VAL A 17 3.45 3.82 -44.32
CA VAL A 17 3.64 2.70 -43.39
C VAL A 17 4.66 1.77 -44.05
N MET A 18 5.57 1.29 -43.20
CA MET A 18 6.53 0.18 -43.40
C MET A 18 7.87 0.54 -44.05
N ALA A 19 8.87 0.77 -43.20
CA ALA A 19 9.86 -0.26 -42.91
C ALA A 19 10.97 0.35 -42.04
N LEU A 20 10.90 0.14 -40.72
CA LEU A 20 12.10 0.20 -39.90
C LEU A 20 12.19 -1.12 -39.15
N SER A 21 12.98 -2.01 -39.74
CA SER A 21 13.57 -3.16 -39.08
C SER A 21 14.39 -2.67 -37.88
N ALA A 22 13.76 -2.61 -36.72
CA ALA A 22 14.44 -2.47 -35.45
C ALA A 22 14.65 -3.87 -34.85
N PRO A 23 15.80 -4.14 -34.20
CA PRO A 23 15.99 -5.36 -33.42
C PRO A 23 14.89 -5.44 -32.37
N ALA A 24 14.45 -6.64 -32.03
CA ALA A 24 13.44 -6.92 -31.00
C ALA A 24 13.67 -6.00 -29.78
N PHE A 25 12.82 -4.98 -29.64
CA PHE A 25 12.73 -4.20 -28.42
C PHE A 25 12.39 -5.20 -27.32
N ALA A 26 13.31 -5.34 -26.36
CA ALA A 26 13.05 -6.04 -25.11
C ALA A 26 11.68 -5.60 -24.59
N ALA A 27 10.89 -6.57 -24.11
CA ALA A 27 9.55 -6.37 -23.61
C ALA A 27 9.46 -5.07 -22.82
N TYR A 28 8.65 -4.13 -23.32
CA TYR A 28 8.14 -3.05 -22.50
C TYR A 28 7.55 -3.74 -21.27
N THR A 29 8.16 -3.62 -20.09
CA THR A 29 7.57 -4.14 -18.85
C THR A 29 6.30 -3.33 -18.64
N ALA A 30 5.19 -3.88 -19.16
CA ALA A 30 3.92 -3.21 -19.20
C ALA A 30 3.50 -2.97 -17.75
N VAL A 31 3.30 -1.71 -17.37
CA VAL A 31 2.74 -1.38 -16.06
C VAL A 31 1.31 -1.92 -16.01
N SER A 32 0.94 -2.62 -14.92
CA SER A 32 -0.44 -3.03 -14.69
C SER A 32 -1.26 -1.82 -14.26
N THR A 33 -2.34 -1.55 -14.97
CA THR A 33 -3.38 -0.59 -14.52
C THR A 33 -4.56 -1.28 -13.85
N ASP A 34 -4.51 -2.61 -13.72
CA ASP A 34 -5.51 -3.42 -13.04
C ASP A 34 -4.94 -3.98 -11.72
N PRO A 35 -5.78 -4.15 -10.69
CA PRO A 35 -5.36 -4.78 -9.44
C PRO A 35 -4.81 -6.19 -9.66
N VAL A 36 -3.75 -6.52 -8.93
CA VAL A 36 -3.09 -7.83 -8.99
C VAL A 36 -3.40 -8.66 -7.75
N THR A 37 -3.65 -9.95 -7.92
CA THR A 37 -3.76 -10.90 -6.82
C THR A 37 -2.58 -11.84 -6.81
N LEU A 38 -1.94 -11.97 -5.65
CA LEU A 38 -0.88 -12.92 -5.37
C LEU A 38 -1.40 -14.00 -4.40
N ASN A 39 -1.14 -15.25 -4.72
CA ASN A 39 -1.63 -16.42 -3.98
C ASN A 39 -0.75 -17.65 -4.33
N LYS A 40 -1.15 -18.85 -3.91
CA LYS A 40 -0.43 -20.11 -4.21
C LYS A 40 -0.14 -20.38 -5.68
N TYR A 41 -0.90 -19.78 -6.60
CA TYR A 41 -0.72 -19.95 -8.05
C TYR A 41 0.15 -18.86 -8.68
N LYS A 42 0.22 -17.67 -8.06
CA LYS A 42 1.06 -16.54 -8.50
C LYS A 42 1.65 -15.88 -7.27
N THR A 43 2.92 -16.17 -6.99
CA THR A 43 3.64 -15.62 -5.82
C THR A 43 4.57 -14.47 -6.18
N THR A 44 4.76 -14.18 -7.47
CA THR A 44 5.69 -13.14 -7.95
C THR A 44 4.92 -12.05 -8.66
N LEU A 45 5.24 -10.80 -8.33
CA LEU A 45 4.84 -9.64 -9.11
C LEU A 45 5.81 -9.51 -10.30
N ASP A 46 5.26 -9.40 -11.51
CA ASP A 46 5.97 -9.46 -12.79
C ASP A 46 6.06 -8.11 -13.51
N GLN A 47 5.45 -7.08 -12.92
CA GLN A 47 5.39 -5.72 -13.44
C GLN A 47 4.96 -4.75 -12.34
N ASP A 48 5.29 -3.47 -12.52
CA ASP A 48 4.78 -2.41 -11.66
C ASP A 48 3.26 -2.36 -11.71
N VAL A 49 2.62 -1.96 -10.62
CA VAL A 49 1.17 -1.79 -10.54
C VAL A 49 0.86 -0.33 -10.25
N VAL A 50 0.10 0.32 -11.12
CA VAL A 50 -0.29 1.72 -10.97
C VAL A 50 -1.79 1.85 -11.14
N ILE A 51 -2.50 1.97 -10.01
CA ILE A 51 -3.94 2.18 -9.97
C ILE A 51 -4.20 3.64 -9.66
N ASN A 52 -4.82 4.36 -10.60
CA ASN A 52 -5.32 5.71 -10.38
C ASN A 52 -6.85 5.70 -10.51
N ASN A 53 -7.54 6.24 -9.51
CA ASN A 53 -9.00 6.28 -9.50
C ASN A 53 -9.53 7.64 -9.02
N THR A 54 -10.50 8.20 -9.75
CA THR A 54 -11.26 9.38 -9.33
C THR A 54 -12.70 9.06 -8.93
N ALA A 55 -13.15 7.81 -9.12
CA ALA A 55 -14.46 7.35 -8.72
C ALA A 55 -14.52 7.13 -7.19
N ASP A 56 -15.70 7.33 -6.60
CA ASP A 56 -15.97 7.09 -5.16
C ASP A 56 -16.01 5.59 -4.82
N LYS A 57 -14.86 4.93 -4.91
CA LYS A 57 -14.65 3.51 -4.61
C LYS A 57 -13.38 3.30 -3.82
N GLN A 58 -13.41 2.30 -2.93
CA GLN A 58 -12.19 1.77 -2.32
C GLN A 58 -11.38 1.06 -3.39
N ILE A 59 -10.06 1.21 -3.34
CA ILE A 59 -9.13 0.56 -4.25
C ILE A 59 -7.97 -0.05 -3.47
N THR A 60 -7.53 -1.21 -3.96
CA THR A 60 -6.36 -1.94 -3.47
C THR A 60 -5.56 -2.35 -4.70
N ALA A 61 -4.29 -1.98 -4.81
CA ALA A 61 -3.48 -2.35 -5.99
C ALA A 61 -3.06 -3.81 -5.98
N VAL A 62 -2.59 -4.32 -4.83
CA VAL A 62 -2.14 -5.72 -4.71
C VAL A 62 -2.83 -6.39 -3.54
N THR A 63 -3.43 -7.56 -3.78
CA THR A 63 -3.98 -8.43 -2.74
C THR A 63 -3.15 -9.69 -2.62
N ILE A 64 -2.62 -9.98 -1.44
CA ILE A 64 -1.96 -11.24 -1.10
C ILE A 64 -2.95 -12.10 -0.33
N ASN A 65 -3.31 -13.26 -0.87
CA ASN A 65 -4.29 -14.16 -0.28
C ASN A 65 -3.65 -15.49 0.17
N ALA A 66 -3.32 -15.58 1.45
CA ALA A 66 -2.71 -16.73 2.11
C ALA A 66 -3.75 -17.59 2.84
N ALA A 67 -4.71 -18.14 2.08
CA ALA A 67 -5.79 -18.97 2.64
C ALA A 67 -5.50 -20.49 2.63
N ASN A 68 -4.52 -20.95 1.87
CA ASN A 68 -4.31 -22.38 1.60
C ASN A 68 -3.06 -22.93 2.30
N GLU A 69 -1.94 -22.26 2.07
CA GLU A 69 -0.61 -22.64 2.55
C GLU A 69 0.17 -21.36 2.87
N ASP A 70 1.28 -21.53 3.56
CA ASP A 70 2.22 -20.44 3.81
C ASP A 70 2.78 -19.95 2.47
N LEU A 71 2.83 -18.63 2.29
CA LEU A 71 3.24 -18.01 1.03
C LEU A 71 4.59 -17.33 1.17
N ASN A 72 5.45 -17.54 0.16
CA ASN A 72 6.65 -16.74 -0.04
C ASN A 72 6.47 -15.90 -1.29
N VAL A 73 6.17 -14.61 -1.10
CA VAL A 73 5.84 -13.63 -2.14
C VAL A 73 7.08 -12.81 -2.50
N THR A 74 7.24 -12.48 -3.78
CA THR A 74 8.35 -11.63 -4.26
C THR A 74 7.82 -10.48 -5.12
N PHE A 75 8.18 -9.24 -4.78
CA PHE A 75 7.85 -8.06 -5.60
C PHE A 75 8.91 -7.78 -6.68
N ALA A 76 10.09 -8.40 -6.59
CA ALA A 76 11.14 -8.36 -7.61
C ALA A 76 11.58 -6.93 -8.00
N GLY A 77 11.52 -5.98 -7.07
CA GLY A 77 11.85 -4.58 -7.31
C GLY A 77 10.77 -3.78 -8.04
N HIS A 78 9.61 -4.37 -8.31
CA HIS A 78 8.49 -3.66 -8.92
C HIS A 78 7.80 -2.74 -7.92
N ASP A 79 7.41 -1.57 -8.40
CA ASP A 79 6.70 -0.58 -7.61
C ASP A 79 5.19 -0.79 -7.65
N ILE A 80 4.53 -0.49 -6.53
CA ILE A 80 3.08 -0.55 -6.38
C ILE A 80 2.61 0.85 -6.01
N THR A 81 1.80 1.48 -6.85
CA THR A 81 1.24 2.81 -6.60
C THR A 81 -0.27 2.76 -6.69
N THR A 82 -0.91 3.21 -5.62
CA THR A 82 -2.37 3.36 -5.53
C THR A 82 -2.69 4.80 -5.22
N GLU A 83 -3.38 5.49 -6.13
CA GLU A 83 -3.74 6.89 -5.99
C GLU A 83 -5.24 7.09 -6.19
N SER A 84 -5.88 7.82 -5.27
CA SER A 84 -7.29 8.18 -5.42
C SER A 84 -7.70 9.46 -4.71
N THR A 85 -8.59 10.20 -5.38
CA THR A 85 -9.25 11.41 -4.85
C THR A 85 -10.61 11.11 -4.20
N ALA A 86 -10.94 9.83 -3.98
CA ALA A 86 -12.17 9.46 -3.30
C ALA A 86 -12.16 9.95 -1.84
N ASP A 87 -13.22 10.63 -1.41
CA ASP A 87 -13.20 11.34 -0.13
C ASP A 87 -13.43 10.42 1.07
N LYS A 88 -14.42 9.53 0.99
CA LYS A 88 -14.85 8.65 2.08
C LYS A 88 -14.66 7.18 1.77
N LYS A 89 -13.53 6.86 1.11
CA LYS A 89 -13.13 5.52 0.72
C LYS A 89 -11.66 5.31 1.06
N PHE A 90 -11.31 4.07 1.38
CA PHE A 90 -9.94 3.70 1.65
C PHE A 90 -9.13 3.54 0.36
N VAL A 91 -7.84 3.80 0.47
CA VAL A 91 -6.85 3.62 -0.60
C VAL A 91 -5.74 2.76 -0.03
N GLU A 92 -5.52 1.60 -0.63
CA GLU A 92 -4.61 0.58 -0.11
C GLU A 92 -3.56 0.20 -1.16
N GLY A 93 -2.28 0.23 -0.79
CA GLY A 93 -1.22 -0.29 -1.66
C GLY A 93 -1.30 -1.80 -1.76
N VAL A 94 -1.03 -2.45 -0.63
CA VAL A 94 -1.07 -3.90 -0.47
C VAL A 94 -2.09 -4.27 0.60
N LYS A 95 -2.85 -5.33 0.37
CA LYS A 95 -3.67 -5.98 1.40
C LYS A 95 -3.25 -7.43 1.58
N VAL A 96 -2.96 -7.84 2.81
CA VAL A 96 -2.59 -9.22 3.17
C VAL A 96 -3.73 -9.86 3.95
N SER A 97 -4.33 -10.89 3.37
CA SER A 97 -5.49 -11.60 3.91
C SER A 97 -5.24 -13.11 3.98
N GLY A 98 -6.06 -13.80 4.77
CA GLY A 98 -6.01 -15.24 4.94
C GLY A 98 -5.70 -15.65 6.37
N ASN A 99 -5.17 -16.85 6.53
CA ASN A 99 -4.87 -17.42 7.85
C ASN A 99 -3.56 -18.21 7.88
N LYS A 100 -2.74 -18.06 6.84
CA LYS A 100 -1.43 -18.68 6.69
C LYS A 100 -0.34 -17.64 6.73
N ASN A 101 0.88 -18.10 7.02
CA ASN A 101 2.02 -17.22 7.15
C ASN A 101 2.42 -16.67 5.79
N VAL A 102 2.94 -15.45 5.75
CA VAL A 102 3.39 -14.78 4.54
C VAL A 102 4.77 -14.20 4.77
N VAL A 103 5.70 -14.54 3.89
CA VAL A 103 6.96 -13.82 3.72
C VAL A 103 6.84 -12.96 2.47
N ILE A 104 7.05 -11.65 2.60
CA ILE A 104 7.01 -10.67 1.51
C ILE A 104 8.44 -10.19 1.27
N ASN A 105 9.00 -10.53 0.13
CA ASN A 105 10.31 -10.04 -0.32
C ASN A 105 10.09 -8.80 -1.19
N ALA A 106 10.26 -7.63 -0.58
CA ALA A 106 9.99 -6.31 -1.15
C ALA A 106 11.26 -5.47 -1.33
N THR A 107 12.45 -6.08 -1.27
CA THR A 107 13.72 -5.38 -1.55
C THR A 107 13.62 -4.62 -2.88
N ASP A 108 14.09 -3.37 -2.85
CA ASP A 108 14.07 -2.41 -3.95
C ASP A 108 12.67 -1.99 -4.46
N SER A 109 11.58 -2.46 -3.86
CA SER A 109 10.21 -2.05 -4.19
C SER A 109 9.72 -0.89 -3.31
N THR A 110 9.00 0.05 -3.93
CA THR A 110 8.22 1.08 -3.24
C THR A 110 6.73 0.77 -3.33
N ILE A 111 6.05 0.77 -2.19
CA ILE A 111 4.62 0.55 -2.05
C ILE A 111 3.97 1.85 -1.60
N THR A 112 3.16 2.45 -2.45
CA THR A 112 2.56 3.77 -2.25
C THR A 112 1.05 3.70 -2.20
N ALA A 113 0.45 4.33 -1.17
CA ALA A 113 -0.95 4.69 -1.14
C ALA A 113 -1.11 6.20 -0.96
N GLN A 114 -1.76 6.89 -1.91
CA GLN A 114 -1.82 8.35 -1.89
C GLN A 114 -3.11 8.96 -2.47
N GLY A 115 -3.19 10.29 -2.40
CA GLY A 115 -4.28 11.11 -2.91
C GLY A 115 -5.03 11.82 -1.80
N GLU A 116 -5.83 12.83 -2.16
CA GLU A 116 -6.49 13.73 -1.21
C GLU A 116 -7.93 13.34 -0.87
N GLY A 117 -8.25 13.24 0.42
CA GLY A 117 -9.53 12.71 0.90
C GLY A 117 -9.60 12.61 2.43
N THR A 118 -10.80 12.44 2.96
CA THR A 118 -11.03 12.38 4.40
C THR A 118 -10.58 11.05 5.00
N TYR A 119 -10.77 9.93 4.28
CA TYR A 119 -10.41 8.60 4.76
C TYR A 119 -8.91 8.31 4.64
N VAL A 120 -8.44 7.32 5.40
CA VAL A 120 -7.01 7.00 5.49
C VAL A 120 -6.47 6.38 4.20
N ARG A 121 -5.20 6.69 3.91
CA ARG A 121 -4.39 6.05 2.85
C ARG A 121 -3.44 5.11 3.53
N THR A 122 -3.46 3.83 3.18
CA THR A 122 -2.66 2.83 3.87
C THR A 122 -1.74 2.11 2.88
N ALA A 123 -0.43 2.20 3.05
CA ALA A 123 0.50 1.53 2.14
C ALA A 123 0.34 -0.01 2.22
N MET A 124 0.15 -0.56 3.43
CA MET A 124 -0.19 -1.97 3.62
C MET A 124 -1.22 -2.20 4.73
N VAL A 125 -2.27 -2.97 4.43
CA VAL A 125 -3.26 -3.45 5.40
C VAL A 125 -3.08 -4.96 5.62
N ILE A 126 -3.04 -5.39 6.87
CA ILE A 126 -2.95 -6.81 7.25
C ILE A 126 -4.18 -7.19 8.05
N ASP A 127 -5.10 -7.93 7.44
CA ASP A 127 -6.23 -8.57 8.13
C ASP A 127 -6.07 -10.10 8.21
N SER A 128 -4.98 -10.64 7.64
CA SER A 128 -4.58 -12.04 7.80
C SER A 128 -4.34 -12.37 9.26
N THR A 129 -4.74 -13.57 9.72
CA THR A 129 -4.41 -14.04 11.07
C THR A 129 -3.08 -14.79 11.15
N GLY A 130 -2.40 -15.01 10.02
CA GLY A 130 -1.08 -15.63 9.98
C GLY A 130 0.05 -14.64 10.26
N ASP A 131 1.25 -15.17 10.46
CA ASP A 131 2.45 -14.36 10.64
C ASP A 131 2.81 -13.65 9.34
N VAL A 132 3.29 -12.41 9.44
CA VAL A 132 3.74 -11.63 8.28
C VAL A 132 5.18 -11.18 8.50
N VAL A 133 6.06 -11.61 7.61
CA VAL A 133 7.47 -11.18 7.56
C VAL A 133 7.67 -10.36 6.30
N VAL A 134 8.26 -9.18 6.42
CA VAL A 134 8.62 -8.30 5.30
C VAL A 134 10.12 -8.13 5.26
N ASN A 135 10.72 -8.44 4.11
CA ASN A 135 12.14 -8.27 3.85
C ASN A 135 12.31 -7.13 2.84
N GLY A 136 12.94 -6.03 3.27
CA GLY A 136 13.10 -4.82 2.48
C GLY A 136 11.81 -3.99 2.36
N GLY A 137 11.69 -3.26 1.26
CA GLY A 137 10.51 -2.46 0.91
C GLY A 137 10.50 -1.05 1.48
N ASN A 138 9.96 -0.13 0.71
CA ASN A 138 9.69 1.25 1.11
C ASN A 138 8.17 1.53 1.08
N PHE A 139 7.55 1.62 2.25
CA PHE A 139 6.10 1.82 2.40
C PHE A 139 5.79 3.31 2.58
N VAL A 140 5.15 3.90 1.58
CA VAL A 140 4.86 5.33 1.50
C VAL A 140 3.36 5.57 1.55
N ALA A 141 2.92 6.43 2.46
CA ALA A 141 1.53 6.85 2.53
C ALA A 141 1.43 8.37 2.55
N LYS A 142 0.58 8.96 1.70
CA LYS A 142 0.42 10.42 1.59
C LYS A 142 -1.03 10.84 1.50
N ASN A 143 -1.43 11.81 2.32
CA ASN A 143 -2.79 12.37 2.30
C ASN A 143 -2.81 13.73 3.01
N GLU A 144 -2.74 14.83 2.28
CA GLU A 144 -2.67 16.18 2.88
C GLU A 144 -3.99 16.59 3.55
N LYS A 145 -5.12 15.98 3.17
CA LYS A 145 -6.47 16.26 3.70
C LYS A 145 -6.80 15.46 4.95
N GLY A 146 -6.52 14.16 4.97
CA GLY A 146 -6.87 13.21 6.04
C GLY A 146 -5.65 12.55 6.68
N SER A 147 -5.82 11.32 7.19
CA SER A 147 -4.69 10.54 7.73
C SER A 147 -3.96 9.71 6.66
N ALA A 148 -2.68 9.44 6.88
CA ALA A 148 -1.88 8.50 6.10
C ALA A 148 -1.21 7.48 7.04
N THR A 149 -1.29 6.21 6.68
CA THR A 149 -0.78 5.08 7.45
C THR A 149 0.21 4.25 6.63
N GLY A 150 1.37 3.93 7.19
CA GLY A 150 2.30 2.99 6.57
C GLY A 150 1.71 1.58 6.55
N ILE A 151 1.66 0.95 7.73
CA ILE A 151 1.16 -0.42 7.92
C ILE A 151 0.04 -0.43 8.96
N SER A 152 -1.09 -1.08 8.65
CA SER A 152 -2.24 -1.28 9.55
C SER A 152 -2.38 -2.77 9.92
N LEU A 153 -2.47 -3.07 11.21
CA LEU A 153 -2.69 -4.42 11.77
C LEU A 153 -4.13 -4.58 12.23
N GLU A 154 -4.93 -5.26 11.41
CA GLU A 154 -6.39 -5.33 11.52
C GLU A 154 -6.92 -6.74 11.82
N ALA A 155 -6.04 -7.74 11.99
CA ALA A 155 -6.47 -9.07 12.40
C ALA A 155 -7.11 -9.02 13.79
N THR A 156 -8.24 -9.71 13.96
CA THR A 156 -9.04 -9.64 15.19
C THR A 156 -8.33 -10.19 16.42
N THR A 157 -7.46 -11.19 16.24
CA THR A 157 -6.70 -11.85 17.32
C THR A 157 -5.30 -11.27 17.52
N GLY A 158 -4.93 -10.27 16.72
CA GLY A 158 -3.55 -9.75 16.63
C GLY A 158 -2.68 -10.52 15.64
N ASN A 159 -1.49 -9.98 15.40
CA ASN A 159 -0.54 -10.40 14.36
C ASN A 159 0.89 -10.51 14.90
N ASN A 160 1.66 -11.43 14.33
CA ASN A 160 3.11 -11.34 14.38
C ASN A 160 3.62 -10.65 13.11
N LEU A 161 4.08 -9.41 13.24
CA LEU A 161 4.70 -8.64 12.17
C LEU A 161 6.21 -8.54 12.41
N THR A 162 7.01 -8.96 11.43
CA THR A 162 8.46 -8.74 11.42
C THR A 162 8.87 -7.95 10.19
N LEU A 163 9.55 -6.83 10.41
CA LEU A 163 10.10 -5.96 9.38
C LEU A 163 11.62 -6.05 9.43
N ASN A 164 12.23 -6.49 8.32
CA ASN A 164 13.68 -6.67 8.18
C ASN A 164 14.20 -5.75 7.08
N GLY A 165 14.96 -4.71 7.40
CA GLY A 165 15.46 -3.77 6.40
C GLY A 165 14.36 -2.91 5.74
N THR A 166 13.21 -2.74 6.40
CA THR A 166 12.04 -2.07 5.82
C THR A 166 12.06 -0.58 6.12
N THR A 167 11.65 0.24 5.15
CA THR A 167 11.46 1.68 5.31
C THR A 167 9.98 2.04 5.33
N ILE A 168 9.56 2.95 6.22
CA ILE A 168 8.19 3.48 6.27
C ILE A 168 8.20 5.01 6.28
N ASN A 169 7.36 5.62 5.46
CA ASN A 169 7.18 7.07 5.35
C ASN A 169 5.70 7.43 5.21
N ALA A 170 5.03 7.67 6.33
CA ALA A 170 3.64 8.08 6.38
C ALA A 170 3.51 9.59 6.61
N GLN A 171 2.81 10.30 5.72
CA GLN A 171 2.64 11.76 5.76
C GLN A 171 1.18 12.13 5.47
N GLY A 172 0.39 12.24 6.52
CA GLY A 172 -0.96 12.76 6.43
C GLY A 172 -1.05 14.23 6.81
N ASN A 173 -2.28 14.71 7.05
CA ASN A 173 -2.55 16.08 7.44
C ASN A 173 -1.92 16.40 8.81
N LYS A 174 -0.96 17.31 8.78
CA LYS A 174 -0.18 17.78 9.94
C LYS A 174 -1.05 18.47 11.01
N SER A 175 -2.24 18.92 10.62
CA SER A 175 -3.20 19.54 11.53
C SER A 175 -3.84 18.52 12.48
N TYR A 176 -3.73 17.23 12.18
CA TYR A 176 -4.18 16.14 13.03
C TYR A 176 -2.99 15.53 13.75
N SER A 177 -3.08 15.41 15.08
CA SER A 177 -2.03 14.78 15.89
C SER A 177 -1.77 13.32 15.50
N ASN A 178 -2.81 12.63 15.02
CA ASN A 178 -2.80 11.27 14.48
C ASN A 178 -2.90 11.26 12.94
N GLY A 179 -2.48 12.35 12.29
CA GLY A 179 -2.53 12.45 10.82
C GLY A 179 -1.52 11.53 10.14
N SER A 180 -0.39 11.24 10.78
CA SER A 180 0.70 10.45 10.20
C SER A 180 1.08 9.28 11.11
N THR A 181 0.78 8.05 10.69
CA THR A 181 1.03 6.85 11.48
C THR A 181 1.83 5.84 10.68
N ALA A 182 3.07 5.57 11.06
CA ALA A 182 3.89 4.56 10.40
C ALA A 182 3.33 3.14 10.62
N ILE A 183 2.97 2.80 11.87
CA ILE A 183 2.37 1.50 12.22
C ILE A 183 1.14 1.74 13.09
N PHE A 184 0.00 1.26 12.64
CA PHE A 184 -1.29 1.38 13.32
C PHE A 184 -1.78 0.01 13.78
N ALA A 185 -1.83 -0.19 15.09
CA ALA A 185 -2.29 -1.41 15.73
C ALA A 185 -3.47 -1.08 16.65
N GLN A 186 -4.68 -1.09 16.10
CA GLN A 186 -5.91 -0.82 16.83
C GLN A 186 -6.77 -2.07 16.95
N LYS A 187 -7.33 -2.30 18.15
CA LYS A 187 -8.38 -3.27 18.38
C LYS A 187 -9.68 -2.57 18.79
N GLY A 188 -10.78 -2.90 18.09
CA GLY A 188 -12.07 -2.23 18.24
C GLY A 188 -12.12 -0.85 17.59
N ASN A 189 -13.25 -0.17 17.68
CA ASN A 189 -13.43 1.20 17.23
C ASN A 189 -14.59 1.86 17.98
N LEU A 190 -14.85 3.14 17.70
CA LEU A 190 -15.91 3.90 18.36
C LEU A 190 -17.32 3.32 18.13
N LEU A 191 -17.54 2.65 17.00
CA LEU A 191 -18.83 2.07 16.65
C LEU A 191 -19.02 0.70 17.31
N LEU A 192 -17.96 -0.12 17.33
CA LEU A 192 -17.94 -1.46 17.89
C LEU A 192 -16.72 -1.61 18.80
N GLY A 193 -16.95 -1.57 20.12
CA GLY A 193 -15.92 -1.80 21.11
C GLY A 193 -15.32 -3.21 21.01
N PHE A 194 -14.03 -3.35 21.30
CA PHE A 194 -13.32 -4.63 21.31
C PHE A 194 -13.68 -5.48 22.54
N ASP A 195 -14.06 -6.73 22.32
CA ASP A 195 -14.37 -7.72 23.36
C ASP A 195 -13.48 -8.95 23.17
N GLY A 196 -12.59 -9.20 24.12
CA GLY A 196 -11.60 -10.27 24.06
C GLY A 196 -10.18 -9.76 24.25
N ASP A 197 -9.23 -10.65 23.98
CA ASP A 197 -7.80 -10.40 24.05
C ASP A 197 -7.14 -10.53 22.67
N ALA A 198 -6.19 -9.65 22.40
CA ALA A 198 -5.35 -9.71 21.22
C ALA A 198 -3.91 -9.35 21.58
N THR A 199 -2.96 -9.98 20.88
CA THR A 199 -1.54 -9.67 21.00
C THR A 199 -0.95 -9.38 19.63
N ASP A 200 -0.44 -8.17 19.44
CA ASP A 200 0.38 -7.83 18.27
C ASP A 200 1.87 -7.91 18.67
N ASN A 201 2.63 -8.80 18.04
CA ASN A 201 4.09 -8.87 18.19
C ASN A 201 4.72 -8.17 16.99
N ILE A 202 5.34 -7.01 17.21
CA ILE A 202 5.85 -6.15 16.15
C ILE A 202 7.37 -6.03 16.30
N THR A 203 8.12 -6.51 15.33
CA THR A 203 9.58 -6.43 15.31
C THR A 203 10.07 -5.56 14.16
N LEU A 204 10.89 -4.56 14.48
CA LEU A 204 11.68 -3.80 13.52
C LEU A 204 13.15 -4.19 13.70
N ALA A 205 13.72 -4.80 12.68
CA ALA A 205 15.13 -5.18 12.60
C ALA A 205 15.76 -4.43 11.43
N ASP A 206 16.81 -3.65 11.69
CA ASP A 206 17.49 -2.81 10.69
C ASP A 206 16.51 -1.96 9.85
N SER A 207 15.39 -1.56 10.45
CA SER A 207 14.28 -0.90 9.76
C SER A 207 14.23 0.59 10.09
N ASN A 208 13.69 1.40 9.18
CA ASN A 208 13.69 2.85 9.30
C ASN A 208 12.27 3.43 9.15
N ILE A 209 11.77 4.04 10.21
CA ILE A 209 10.57 4.90 10.13
C ILE A 209 11.06 6.33 9.88
N ILE A 210 10.95 6.81 8.64
CA ILE A 210 11.32 8.17 8.25
C ILE A 210 10.31 9.17 8.83
N ASN A 211 9.00 8.89 8.69
CA ASN A 211 7.94 9.76 9.17
C ASN A 211 6.70 8.94 9.58
N GLY A 212 5.96 9.45 10.56
CA GLY A 212 4.78 8.83 11.15
C GLY A 212 5.04 8.20 12.51
N GLY A 213 4.05 8.25 13.40
CA GLY A 213 4.11 7.63 14.73
C GLY A 213 3.80 6.13 14.74
N ILE A 214 3.93 5.50 15.90
CA ILE A 214 3.39 4.15 16.13
C ILE A 214 2.22 4.30 17.09
N GLU A 215 1.04 3.81 16.71
CA GLU A 215 -0.17 3.86 17.53
C GLU A 215 -0.60 2.45 17.91
N THR A 216 -0.62 2.18 19.22
CA THR A 216 -1.07 0.91 19.81
C THR A 216 -2.25 1.18 20.72
N ILE A 217 -3.46 0.80 20.30
CA ILE A 217 -4.70 1.26 20.95
C ILE A 217 -5.72 0.12 21.06
N VAL A 218 -6.49 0.16 22.15
CA VAL A 218 -7.73 -0.63 22.28
C VAL A 218 -8.88 0.33 22.56
N THR A 219 -9.93 0.21 21.75
CA THR A 219 -11.20 0.90 21.99
C THR A 219 -12.20 -0.14 22.44
N ALA A 220 -12.32 -0.36 23.75
CA ALA A 220 -13.19 -1.40 24.31
C ALA A 220 -14.67 -0.96 24.43
N GLY A 221 -14.96 0.34 24.47
CA GLY A 221 -16.32 0.82 24.71
C GLY A 221 -16.88 0.29 26.03
N ASN A 222 -17.98 -0.48 25.97
CA ASN A 222 -18.61 -1.14 27.13
C ASN A 222 -18.25 -2.63 27.24
N LYS A 223 -17.19 -3.08 26.58
CA LYS A 223 -16.71 -4.46 26.53
C LYS A 223 -15.43 -4.63 27.35
N THR A 224 -14.97 -5.87 27.48
CA THR A 224 -13.66 -6.15 28.09
C THR A 224 -12.65 -6.37 26.98
N GLY A 225 -11.96 -5.29 26.59
CA GLY A 225 -10.93 -5.33 25.55
C GLY A 225 -9.53 -5.31 26.14
N ILE A 226 -8.73 -6.31 25.85
CA ILE A 226 -7.31 -6.40 26.24
C ILE A 226 -6.47 -6.43 24.98
N HIS A 227 -5.55 -5.47 24.86
CA HIS A 227 -4.61 -5.44 23.74
C HIS A 227 -3.20 -5.35 24.29
N THR A 228 -2.39 -6.37 24.02
CA THR A 228 -0.96 -6.39 24.34
C THR A 228 -0.18 -6.15 23.06
N VAL A 229 0.78 -5.23 23.09
CA VAL A 229 1.72 -5.05 21.98
C VAL A 229 3.14 -5.27 22.48
N ASN A 230 3.82 -6.25 21.90
CA ASN A 230 5.24 -6.47 22.12
C ASN A 230 6.00 -5.79 20.97
N LEU A 231 6.42 -4.55 21.19
CA LEU A 231 7.19 -3.78 20.21
C LEU A 231 8.69 -3.96 20.45
N ASN A 232 9.38 -4.57 19.50
CA ASN A 232 10.81 -4.81 19.52
C ASN A 232 11.52 -4.00 18.43
N ILE A 233 12.33 -3.03 18.82
CA ILE A 233 13.14 -2.20 17.91
C ILE A 233 14.61 -2.58 18.12
N LYS A 234 15.23 -3.17 17.09
CA LYS A 234 16.57 -3.77 17.23
C LYS A 234 17.41 -3.62 15.96
N ASP A 235 18.64 -4.13 16.04
CA ASP A 235 19.55 -4.31 14.91
C ASP A 235 19.80 -3.02 14.10
N GLY A 236 19.92 -1.88 14.80
CA GLY A 236 20.21 -0.58 14.17
C GLY A 236 19.00 0.19 13.65
N SER A 237 17.78 -0.26 13.94
CA SER A 237 16.55 0.42 13.51
C SER A 237 16.46 1.88 13.98
N VAL A 238 15.85 2.73 13.16
CA VAL A 238 15.74 4.19 13.38
C VAL A 238 14.26 4.62 13.31
N ILE A 239 13.88 5.58 14.16
CA ILE A 239 12.56 6.21 14.13
C ILE A 239 12.76 7.74 14.18
N GLY A 240 12.34 8.41 13.11
CA GLY A 240 12.42 9.87 12.97
C GLY A 240 13.85 10.38 12.74
N ALA A 241 13.99 11.70 12.87
CA ALA A 241 15.25 12.43 12.78
C ALA A 241 15.23 13.62 13.75
N ALA A 242 16.40 14.22 14.00
CA ALA A 242 16.59 15.36 14.91
C ALA A 242 16.10 16.70 14.32
#